data_AF-L7LKX5-F1
#
_entry.id   AF-L7LKX5-F1
#
_cell.length_a   1.000
_cell.length_b   1.000
_cell.length_c   1.000
_cell.angle_alpha   90.00
_cell.angle_beta   90.00
_cell.angle_gamma   90.00
#
_symmetry.space_group_name_H-M   'P 1'
#
loop_
_entity.id
_entity.type
_entity.pdbx_description
1 polymer ?
#
loop_
_entity_poly.entity_id
_entity_poly.type
_entity_poly.pdbx_seq_one_letter_code
_entity_poly.pdbx_strand_id
1 'polypeptide(L)'
;MRRVLHKHRHGSTVPKKSHFPRSWSDQDIEDALELTVRAPDRVTRGGDKLQFTREVDGVEVRVMIRTDPPGPRFWSGYPARG
;
A
#
# COMPACT_ATOMS: atom_id res chain seq x y z
N MET A 1 5.50 -10.55 -0.28
CA MET A 1 4.26 -9.81 0.10
C MET A 1 2.94 -10.43 -0.44
N ARG A 2 2.95 -11.70 -0.91
CA ARG A 2 1.85 -12.34 -1.66
C ARG A 2 0.45 -12.42 -1.00
N ARG A 3 0.29 -12.25 0.32
CA ARG A 3 -1.01 -12.45 1.00
C ARG A 3 -1.93 -11.23 1.05
N VAL A 4 -1.45 -10.01 0.77
CA VAL A 4 -2.21 -8.78 1.11
C VAL A 4 -2.91 -8.12 -0.09
N LEU A 5 -2.57 -8.51 -1.32
CA LEU A 5 -3.15 -7.99 -2.57
C LEU A 5 -4.68 -8.12 -2.65
N HIS A 6 -5.27 -9.19 -2.08
CA HIS A 6 -6.68 -9.54 -2.30
C HIS A 6 -7.72 -8.50 -1.81
N LYS A 7 -7.37 -7.62 -0.86
CA LYS A 7 -8.34 -6.66 -0.28
C LYS A 7 -8.42 -5.31 -0.99
N HIS A 8 -7.46 -5.00 -1.87
CA HIS A 8 -7.38 -3.72 -2.61
C HIS A 8 -7.21 -3.90 -4.13
N ARG A 9 -7.10 -5.15 -4.59
CA ARG A 9 -7.20 -5.49 -6.01
C ARG A 9 -8.51 -4.94 -6.61
N HIS A 10 -8.47 -4.59 -7.89
CA HIS A 10 -9.67 -4.26 -8.65
C HIS A 10 -10.68 -5.43 -8.58
N GLY A 11 -11.94 -5.14 -8.22
CA GLY A 11 -12.98 -6.17 -8.02
C GLY A 11 -13.03 -6.79 -6.63
N SER A 12 -12.26 -6.31 -5.65
CA SER A 12 -12.43 -6.72 -4.25
C SER A 12 -13.79 -6.25 -3.73
N THR A 13 -14.64 -7.17 -3.26
CA THR A 13 -16.02 -6.91 -2.84
C THR A 13 -16.14 -6.23 -1.47
N VAL A 14 -15.05 -5.62 -0.96
CA VAL A 14 -15.05 -5.00 0.37
C VAL A 14 -15.56 -3.56 0.28
N PRO A 15 -16.76 -3.25 0.80
CA PRO A 15 -17.33 -1.92 0.69
C PRO A 15 -16.45 -0.85 1.35
N LYS A 16 -16.42 0.35 0.76
CA LYS A 16 -15.69 1.56 1.26
C LYS A 16 -14.16 1.48 1.20
N LYS A 17 -13.58 0.62 0.35
CA LYS A 17 -12.14 0.61 0.10
C LYS A 17 -11.81 1.21 -1.27
N SER A 18 -10.67 1.89 -1.33
CA SER A 18 -10.06 2.30 -2.59
C SER A 18 -9.43 1.09 -3.29
N HIS A 19 -9.47 1.11 -4.62
CA HIS A 19 -8.95 0.05 -5.49
C HIS A 19 -7.86 0.60 -6.39
N PHE A 20 -6.84 -0.22 -6.66
CA PHE A 20 -5.84 0.13 -7.66
C PHE A 20 -6.47 0.25 -9.06
N PRO A 21 -5.89 1.05 -9.96
CA PRO A 21 -6.39 1.19 -11.32
C PRO A 21 -6.58 -0.18 -11.99
N ARG A 22 -7.62 -0.31 -12.82
CA ARG A 22 -7.90 -1.56 -13.55
C ARG A 22 -6.77 -1.94 -14.51
N SER A 23 -6.00 -0.97 -14.98
CA SER A 23 -4.85 -1.17 -15.86
C SER A 23 -3.65 -1.81 -15.17
N TRP A 24 -3.58 -1.77 -13.83
CA TRP A 24 -2.46 -2.34 -13.08
C TRP A 24 -2.65 -3.84 -12.89
N SER A 25 -1.64 -4.61 -13.32
CA SER A 25 -1.52 -6.02 -13.01
C SER A 25 -1.17 -6.22 -11.53
N ASP A 26 -1.26 -7.47 -11.05
CA ASP A 26 -0.83 -7.78 -9.69
C ASP A 26 0.67 -7.48 -9.49
N GLN A 27 1.49 -7.63 -10.54
CA GLN A 27 2.92 -7.31 -10.50
C GLN A 27 3.13 -5.80 -10.38
N ASP A 28 2.41 -4.98 -11.16
CA ASP A 28 2.51 -3.51 -11.07
C ASP A 28 2.14 -3.02 -9.66
N ILE A 29 1.14 -3.64 -9.02
CA ILE A 29 0.78 -3.34 -7.64
C ILE A 29 1.91 -3.74 -6.69
N GLU A 30 2.48 -4.95 -6.82
CA GLU A 30 3.59 -5.38 -5.96
C GLU A 30 4.81 -4.44 -6.09
N ASP A 31 5.18 -4.08 -7.32
CA ASP A 31 6.29 -3.19 -7.62
C ASP A 31 6.04 -1.79 -7.06
N ALA A 32 4.82 -1.24 -7.21
CA ALA A 32 4.46 0.05 -6.65
C ALA A 32 4.51 0.05 -5.11
N LEU A 33 4.06 -1.03 -4.46
CA LEU A 33 4.13 -1.18 -3.01
C LEU A 33 5.58 -1.27 -2.53
N GLU A 34 6.42 -2.04 -3.22
CA GLU A 34 7.85 -2.16 -2.89
C GLU A 34 8.57 -0.82 -3.08
N LEU A 35 8.32 -0.14 -4.19
CA LEU A 35 8.88 1.17 -4.49
C LEU A 35 8.47 2.20 -3.43
N THR A 36 7.22 2.18 -2.98
CA THR A 36 6.71 3.07 -1.93
C THR A 36 7.46 2.89 -0.60
N VAL A 37 7.86 1.66 -0.27
CA VAL A 37 8.63 1.39 0.96
C VAL A 37 10.10 1.75 0.80
N ARG A 38 10.71 1.43 -0.36
CA ARG A 38 12.14 1.67 -0.61
C ARG A 38 12.47 3.15 -0.83
N ALA A 39 11.58 3.89 -1.48
CA ALA A 39 11.76 5.29 -1.85
C ALA A 39 10.46 6.08 -1.61
N PRO A 40 10.04 6.27 -0.35
CA PRO A 40 8.84 7.06 -0.06
C PRO A 40 9.06 8.54 -0.36
N ASP A 41 8.03 9.21 -0.88
CA ASP A 41 8.02 10.68 -0.96
C ASP A 41 7.75 11.30 0.42
N ARG A 42 6.97 10.58 1.26
CA ARG A 42 6.68 10.98 2.64
C ARG A 42 6.56 9.76 3.55
N VAL A 43 7.07 9.89 4.78
CA VAL A 43 6.87 8.93 5.86
C VAL A 43 6.21 9.63 7.05
N THR A 44 5.14 9.06 7.58
CA THR A 44 4.48 9.54 8.81
C THR A 44 4.41 8.42 9.84
N ARG A 45 4.50 8.78 11.13
CA ARG A 45 4.36 7.83 12.24
C ARG A 45 3.09 8.15 13.03
N GLY A 46 2.30 7.12 13.31
CA GLY A 46 1.10 7.22 14.14
C GLY A 46 1.03 6.01 15.08
N GLY A 47 1.29 6.23 16.37
CA GLY A 47 1.33 5.16 17.37
C GLY A 47 2.32 4.05 17.00
N ASP A 48 1.80 2.84 16.82
CA ASP A 48 2.53 1.63 16.45
C ASP A 48 2.68 1.41 14.94
N LYS A 49 2.37 2.42 14.12
CA LYS A 49 2.39 2.31 12.65
C LYS A 49 3.26 3.38 12.00
N LEU A 50 3.98 2.98 10.97
CA LEU A 50 4.59 3.84 9.97
C LEU A 50 3.77 3.79 8.69
N GLN A 51 3.46 4.95 8.12
CA GLN A 51 2.84 5.08 6.82
C GLN A 51 3.85 5.67 5.85
N PHE A 52 4.16 4.92 4.80
CA PHE A 52 4.95 5.32 3.66
C PHE A 52 3.99 5.77 2.56
N THR A 53 4.27 6.88 1.91
CA THR A 53 3.43 7.45 0.85
C THR A 53 4.32 7.80 -0.33
N ARG A 54 3.88 7.40 -1.53
CA ARG A 54 4.57 7.71 -2.78
C ARG A 54 3.56 7.87 -3.92
N GLU A 55 3.81 8.77 -4.85
CA GLU A 55 3.08 8.78 -6.13
C GLU A 55 3.74 7.84 -7.15
N VAL A 56 2.94 6.97 -7.76
CA VAL A 56 3.37 6.05 -8.83
C VAL A 56 2.38 6.18 -9.97
N ASP A 57 2.85 6.66 -11.13
CA ASP A 57 2.05 6.92 -12.33
C ASP A 57 0.76 7.71 -12.06
N GLY A 58 0.86 8.77 -11.25
CA GLY A 58 -0.27 9.63 -10.88
C GLY A 58 -1.20 9.07 -9.80
N VAL A 59 -0.90 7.89 -9.25
CA VAL A 59 -1.63 7.27 -8.14
C VAL A 59 -0.86 7.45 -6.84
N GLU A 60 -1.47 8.07 -5.83
CA GLU A 60 -0.88 8.14 -4.49
C GLU A 60 -1.02 6.76 -3.82
N VAL A 61 0.08 6.03 -3.70
CA VAL A 61 0.16 4.73 -3.03
C VAL A 61 0.58 4.92 -1.58
N ARG A 62 -0.12 4.25 -0.67
CA ARG A 62 0.20 4.23 0.76
C ARG A 62 0.49 2.82 1.24
N VAL A 63 1.59 2.67 1.97
CA VAL A 63 1.98 1.43 2.65
C VAL A 63 2.03 1.67 4.14
N MET A 64 1.37 0.82 4.91
CA MET A 64 1.43 0.82 6.38
C MET A 64 2.28 -0.35 6.87
N ILE A 65 3.22 -0.06 7.75
CA ILE A 65 4.05 -1.04 8.47
C ILE A 65 3.78 -0.87 9.96
N ARG A 66 3.42 -1.97 10.63
CA ARG A 66 3.33 -2.01 12.09
C ARG A 66 4.72 -2.21 12.69
N THR A 67 5.06 -1.45 13.72
CA THR A 67 6.37 -1.47 14.38
C THR A 67 6.32 -2.02 15.80
N ASP A 68 5.16 -2.46 16.28
CA ASP A 68 5.02 -3.15 17.57
C ASP A 68 5.71 -4.53 17.54
N PRO A 69 6.13 -5.05 18.72
CA PRO A 69 6.76 -6.36 18.83
C PRO A 69 5.99 -7.47 18.09
N PRO A 70 6.68 -8.46 17.49
CA PRO A 70 8.12 -8.74 17.60
C PRO A 70 9.02 -7.96 16.62
N GLY A 71 8.48 -7.02 15.85
CA GLY A 71 9.25 -6.23 14.90
C GLY A 71 8.41 -5.71 13.72
N PRO A 72 9.04 -4.97 12.79
CA PRO A 72 8.35 -4.38 11.66
C PRO A 72 7.63 -5.43 10.80
N ARG A 73 6.32 -5.26 10.61
CA ARG A 73 5.51 -6.13 9.74
C ARG A 73 4.63 -5.31 8.82
N PHE A 74 4.60 -5.71 7.55
CA PHE A 74 3.67 -5.13 6.58
C PHE A 74 2.23 -5.32 7.07
N TRP A 75 1.48 -4.23 7.13
CA TRP A 75 0.09 -4.22 7.59
C TRP A 75 -0.89 -4.10 6.42
N SER A 76 -0.70 -3.11 5.55
CA SER A 76 -1.59 -2.87 4.40
C SER A 76 -0.91 -2.03 3.33
N GLY A 77 -1.37 -2.16 2.09
CA GLY A 77 -0.97 -1.35 0.95
C GLY A 77 -2.20 -1.02 0.10
N TYR A 78 -2.40 0.24 -0.28
CA TYR A 78 -3.60 0.70 -0.99
C TYR A 78 -3.37 2.03 -1.69
N PRO A 79 -4.14 2.34 -2.74
CA PRO A 79 -4.15 3.67 -3.34
C PRO A 79 -5.00 4.60 -2.46
N ALA A 80 -4.52 5.80 -2.16
CA ALA A 80 -5.24 6.79 -1.37
C ALA A 80 -5.90 7.86 -2.23
N ARG A 81 -5.37 8.12 -3.43
CA ARG A 81 -5.92 9.03 -4.42
C ARG A 81 -5.47 8.60 -5.82
N GLY A 82 -6.40 8.60 -6.76
CA GLY A 82 -6.21 8.36 -8.19
C GLY A 82 -7.38 9.00 -8.94
#